data_AF-A0A8S3BF08-F1
#
_entry.id   AF-A0A8S3BF08-F1
#
_cell.length_a   1.000
_cell.length_b   1.000
_cell.length_c   1.000
_cell.angle_alpha   90.00
_cell.angle_beta   90.00
_cell.angle_gamma   90.00
#
_symmetry.space_group_name_H-M   'P 1'
#
loop_
_entity.id
_entity.type
_entity.pdbx_description
1 polymer ?
#
loop_
_entity_poly.entity_id
_entity_poly.type
_entity_poly.pdbx_seq_one_letter_code
_entity_poly.pdbx_strand_id
1 'polypeptide(L)' 'KFYRRLLQMGVATSAIFTNIALCCFHAQQYDMIVACFLKALGCATTDDERAEIWYNIGEMALV' A
#
# COMPACT_ATOMS: atom_id res chain seq x y z
N LYS A 1 -8.26 -9.43 -3.89
CA LYS A 1 -9.34 -9.59 -4.91
C LYS A 1 -10.10 -8.29 -5.18
N PHE A 2 -10.63 -7.60 -4.17
CA PHE A 2 -11.41 -6.35 -4.33
C PHE A 2 -10.59 -5.17 -4.88
N TYR A 3 -9.41 -4.90 -4.32
CA TYR A 3 -8.56 -3.79 -4.78
C TYR A 3 -8.11 -3.89 -6.24
N ARG A 4 -7.90 -5.12 -6.76
CA ARG A 4 -7.57 -5.34 -8.17
C ARG A 4 -8.68 -4.84 -9.11
N ARG A 5 -9.95 -4.97 -8.72
CA ARG A 5 -11.08 -4.48 -9.52
C ARG A 5 -11.15 -2.95 -9.51
N LEU A 6 -10.87 -2.32 -8.36
CA LEU A 6 -10.78 -0.86 -8.27
C LEU A 6 -9.68 -0.29 -9.17
N LEU A 7 -8.50 -0.93 -9.19
CA LEU A 7 -7.41 -0.55 -10.09
C LEU A 7 -7.82 -0.69 -11.57
N GLN A 8 -8.55 -1.74 -11.93
CA GLN A 8 -9.07 -1.92 -13.30
C GLN A 8 -10.10 -0.86 -13.69
N MET A 9 -10.75 -0.22 -12.72
CA MET A 9 -11.68 0.90 -12.94
C MET A 9 -10.95 2.27 -12.95
N GLY A 10 -9.62 2.28 -12.87
CA GLY A 10 -8.81 3.50 -12.87
C GLY A 10 -8.69 4.17 -11.50
N VAL A 11 -9.22 3.57 -10.43
CA VAL A 11 -9.09 4.12 -9.07
C VAL A 11 -7.76 3.65 -8.50
N ALA A 12 -6.75 4.52 -8.57
CA ALA A 12 -5.39 4.27 -8.13
C ALA A 12 -4.94 5.35 -7.14
N THR A 13 -5.28 5.16 -5.86
CA THR A 13 -4.94 6.09 -4.77
C THR A 13 -3.86 5.51 -3.87
N SER A 14 -3.21 6.39 -3.09
CA SER A 14 -2.27 6.03 -2.02
C SER A 14 -2.87 4.95 -1.10
N ALA A 15 -4.07 5.19 -0.58
CA ALA A 15 -4.80 4.26 0.30
C ALA A 15 -5.06 2.87 -0.33
N ILE A 16 -5.34 2.79 -1.63
CA ILE A 16 -5.54 1.49 -2.31
C ILE A 16 -4.24 0.69 -2.32
N PHE A 17 -3.12 1.32 -2.67
CA PHE A 17 -1.83 0.64 -2.72
C PHE A 17 -1.34 0.23 -1.33
N THR A 18 -1.54 1.07 -0.30
CA THR A 18 -1.26 0.73 1.11
C THR A 18 -2.01 -0.53 1.53
N ASN A 19 -3.31 -0.59 1.27
CA ASN A 19 -4.12 -1.74 1.64
C ASN A 19 -3.77 -3.03 0.87
N ILE A 20 -3.37 -2.91 -0.40
CA ILE A 20 -2.83 -4.05 -1.17
C ILE A 20 -1.54 -4.55 -0.51
N ALA A 21 -0.63 -3.66 -0.12
CA ALA A 21 0.64 -4.02 0.52
C ALA A 21 0.39 -4.79 1.84
N LEU A 22 -0.52 -4.31 2.69
CA LEU A 22 -0.93 -5.00 3.93
C LEU A 22 -1.55 -6.38 3.65
N CYS A 23 -2.41 -6.48 2.63
CA CYS A 23 -2.96 -7.78 2.23
C CYS A 23 -1.86 -8.75 1.75
N CYS A 24 -0.88 -8.27 0.99
CA CYS A 24 0.28 -9.06 0.56
C CYS A 24 1.14 -9.50 1.75
N PHE A 25 1.33 -8.64 2.74
CA PHE A 25 2.04 -8.97 3.97
C PHE A 25 1.37 -10.12 4.73
N HIS A 26 0.07 -10.02 5.00
CA HIS A 26 -0.67 -11.10 5.67
C HIS A 26 -0.72 -12.40 4.85
N ALA A 27 -0.54 -12.31 3.52
CA ALA A 27 -0.44 -13.46 2.63
C ALA A 27 1.00 -13.94 2.40
N GLN A 28 2.00 -13.37 3.08
CA GLN A 28 3.43 -13.69 2.95
C GLN A 28 4.00 -13.51 1.52
N GLN A 29 3.43 -12.61 0.72
CA GLN A 29 3.87 -12.31 -0.65
C GLN A 29 4.82 -11.12 -0.67
N TYR A 30 6.03 -11.31 -0.15
CA TYR A 30 6.98 -10.22 0.13
C TYR A 30 7.43 -9.44 -1.11
N ASP A 31 7.56 -10.09 -2.26
CA ASP A 31 7.95 -9.44 -3.53
C ASP A 31 7.03 -8.26 -3.89
N MET A 32 5.74 -8.37 -3.54
CA MET A 32 4.71 -7.40 -3.92
C MET A 32 4.54 -6.28 -2.89
N ILE A 33 4.95 -6.50 -1.64
CA ILE A 33 4.74 -5.55 -0.53
C ILE A 33 5.47 -4.24 -0.80
N VAL A 34 6.79 -4.33 -1.03
CA VAL A 34 7.65 -3.16 -1.23
C VAL A 34 7.20 -2.36 -2.44
N ALA A 35 6.92 -3.05 -3.56
CA ALA A 35 6.43 -2.41 -4.78
C ALA A 35 5.10 -1.68 -4.57
N CYS A 36 4.19 -2.22 -3.76
CA CYS A 36 2.91 -1.57 -3.46
C CYS A 36 3.09 -0.35 -2.54
N PHE A 37 3.93 -0.43 -1.51
CA PHE A 37 4.22 0.75 -0.68
C PHE A 37 4.92 1.88 -1.43
N LEU A 38 5.86 1.56 -2.31
CA LEU A 38 6.50 2.58 -3.16
C LEU A 38 5.48 3.27 -4.07
N LYS A 39 4.54 2.51 -4.65
CA LYS A 39 3.42 3.08 -5.41
C LYS A 39 2.51 3.92 -4.53
N ALA A 40 2.21 3.48 -3.30
CA ALA A 40 1.39 4.24 -2.36
C ALA A 40 2.03 5.61 -2.06
N LEU A 41 3.33 5.64 -1.77
CA LEU A 41 4.09 6.88 -1.55
C LEU A 41 4.10 7.78 -2.79
N GLY A 42 4.23 7.20 -3.98
CA GLY A 42 4.17 7.94 -5.25
C GLY A 42 2.79 8.53 -5.54
N CYS A 43 1.72 7.90 -5.06
CA CYS A 43 0.34 8.40 -5.18
C CYS A 43 -0.05 9.38 -4.07
N ALA A 44 0.74 9.50 -2.99
CA ALA A 44 0.39 10.30 -1.83
C ALA A 44 0.59 11.80 -2.12
N THR A 45 -0.50 12.56 -1.95
CA THR A 45 -0.54 13.99 -2.29
C THR A 45 -0.37 14.90 -1.07
N THR A 46 -0.62 14.38 0.13
CA THR A 46 -0.48 15.09 1.39
C THR A 46 0.58 14.45 2.27
N ASP A 47 1.14 15.24 3.21
CA ASP A 47 2.09 14.72 4.19
C ASP A 47 1.41 13.77 5.19
N ASP A 48 0.13 13.97 5.49
CA ASP A 48 -0.65 13.06 6.35
C ASP A 48 -0.74 11.67 5.72
N GLU A 49 -1.06 11.57 4.41
CA GLU A 49 -1.10 10.29 3.70
C GLU A 49 0.28 9.60 3.73
N ARG A 50 1.36 10.36 3.56
CA ARG A 50 2.73 9.83 3.61
C ARG A 50 3.07 9.33 5.01
N ALA A 51 2.68 10.06 6.04
CA ALA A 51 2.89 9.68 7.44
C ALA A 51 2.18 8.37 7.76
N GLU A 52 0.92 8.19 7.34
CA GLU A 52 0.19 6.94 7.51
C GLU A 52 0.84 5.76 6.77
N ILE A 53 1.36 5.99 5.57
CA ILE A 53 2.07 4.95 4.81
C ILE A 53 3.35 4.54 5.55
N TRP A 54 4.16 5.50 5.99
CA TRP A 54 5.40 5.21 6.73
C TRP A 54 5.13 4.53 8.07
N TYR A 55 4.05 4.90 8.75
CA TYR A 55 3.60 4.21 9.96
C TYR A 55 3.36 2.72 9.69
N ASN A 56 2.59 2.38 8.65
CA ASN A 56 2.31 0.98 8.30
C ASN A 56 3.57 0.20 7.88
N ILE A 57 4.51 0.85 7.19
CA ILE A 57 5.82 0.25 6.85
C ILE A 57 6.62 -0.04 8.13
N GLY A 58 6.63 0.91 9.07
CA GLY A 58 7.33 0.77 10.35
C GLY A 58 6.78 -0.39 11.18
N GLU A 59 5.46 -0.43 11.36
CA GLU A 59 4.78 -1.52 12.07
C GLU A 59 5.07 -2.89 11.43
N MET A 60 5.08 -2.95 10.10
CA MET A 60 5.41 -4.19 9.39
C MET A 60 6.86 -4.65 9.60
N ALA A 61 7.81 -3.72 9.71
CA ALA A 61 9.21 -4.05 9.92
C ALA A 61 9.52 -4.50 11.36
N LEU A 62 8.63 -4.24 12.30
CA LEU A 62 8.77 -4.63 13.72
C LEU A 62 8.24 -6.04 14.02
N VAL A 63 7.43 -6.61 13.13
CA VAL A 63 6.80 -7.94 13.25
C VAL A 63 7.61 -8.98 12.50
#